data_AF-A0A2S7R9K9-F1
#
_entry.id   AF-A0A2S7R9K9-F1
#
_cell.length_a   1.000
_cell.length_b   1.000
_cell.length_c   1.000
_cell.angle_alpha   90.00
_cell.angle_beta   90.00
_cell.angle_gamma   90.00
#
_symmetry.space_group_name_H-M   'P 1'
#
loop_
_entity.id
_entity.type
_entity.pdbx_description
1 polymer ?
#
loop_
_entity_poly.entity_id
_entity_poly.type
_entity_poly.pdbx_seq_one_letter_code
_entity_poly.pdbx_strand_id
1 'polypeptide(L)'
;MNELANLDTYLISKHWGVPKCKEKNMDKKYRNNLLNGQHLENDQDDLGNVITKYDHIYIIHLGKYCGKPEYIHVIEDGLLEALDEFERDNLIDIQYYGRGEKFIQELESRFDE
;
A
#
# COMPACT_ATOMS: atom_id res chain seq x y z
N MET A 1 26.29 2.99 -27.10
CA MET A 1 26.97 3.00 -25.79
C MET A 1 26.60 4.26 -25.04
N ASN A 2 25.79 4.12 -24.00
CA ASN A 2 25.91 4.86 -22.73
C ASN A 2 24.82 4.32 -21.79
N GLU A 3 24.98 3.05 -21.42
CA GLU A 3 24.47 2.54 -20.15
C GLU A 3 25.49 2.97 -19.10
N LEU A 4 25.17 3.99 -18.32
CA LEU A 4 25.72 4.32 -16.99
C LEU A 4 25.12 5.67 -16.56
N ALA A 5 23.80 5.71 -16.43
CA ALA A 5 23.17 6.76 -15.64
C ALA A 5 23.43 6.41 -14.16
N ASN A 6 24.46 7.07 -13.59
CA ASN A 6 24.93 6.90 -12.22
C ASN A 6 23.80 6.88 -11.18
N LEU A 7 24.00 6.08 -10.12
CA LEU A 7 23.17 6.02 -8.91
C LEU A 7 22.90 7.42 -8.31
N ASP A 8 23.84 8.34 -8.49
CA ASP A 8 23.71 9.74 -8.08
C ASP A 8 22.58 10.49 -8.84
N THR A 9 22.29 10.10 -10.08
CA THR A 9 21.16 10.68 -10.85
C THR A 9 19.81 10.22 -10.29
N TYR A 10 19.77 9.02 -9.70
CA TYR A 10 18.58 8.47 -9.04
C TYR A 10 18.25 9.23 -7.75
N LEU A 11 19.27 9.63 -6.99
CA LEU A 11 19.10 10.34 -5.71
C LEU A 11 18.74 11.83 -5.87
N ILE A 12 19.07 12.46 -7.00
CA ILE A 12 18.94 13.92 -7.20
C ILE A 12 17.62 14.33 -7.88
N SER A 13 16.81 13.38 -8.38
CA SER A 13 15.59 13.74 -9.11
C SER A 13 14.53 14.35 -8.16
N LYS A 14 14.27 15.65 -8.35
CA LYS A 14 13.30 16.49 -7.61
C LYS A 14 11.82 16.12 -7.84
N HIS A 15 11.54 14.97 -8.44
CA HIS A 15 10.18 14.58 -8.87
C HIS A 15 9.79 13.27 -8.18
N TRP A 16 9.73 13.32 -6.86
CA TRP A 16 9.09 12.28 -6.07
C TRP A 16 7.57 12.34 -6.30
N GLY A 17 6.98 11.22 -6.68
CA GLY A 17 5.57 10.93 -6.37
C GLY A 17 4.48 11.51 -7.27
N VAL A 18 4.75 11.95 -8.51
CA VAL A 18 3.66 12.28 -9.45
C VAL A 18 3.41 11.11 -10.40
N PRO A 19 2.34 10.32 -10.22
CA PRO A 19 1.95 9.33 -11.20
C PRO A 19 1.59 10.05 -12.50
N LYS A 20 2.27 9.67 -13.60
CA LYS A 20 1.86 10.08 -14.96
C LYS A 20 0.67 9.25 -15.41
N CYS A 21 -0.47 9.40 -14.76
CA CYS A 21 -1.74 8.88 -15.26
C CYS A 21 -2.57 10.06 -15.77
N LYS A 22 -2.48 10.31 -17.08
CA LYS A 22 -3.45 11.13 -17.80
C LYS A 22 -4.68 10.27 -18.07
N GLU A 23 -5.54 10.08 -17.09
CA GLU A 23 -6.90 9.60 -17.36
C GLU A 23 -7.90 10.51 -16.65
N LYS A 24 -8.77 11.08 -17.48
CA LYS A 24 -9.88 11.93 -17.11
C LYS A 24 -11.00 11.02 -16.61
N ASN A 25 -11.11 10.87 -15.29
CA ASN A 25 -12.34 10.66 -14.53
C ASN A 25 -11.95 10.68 -13.04
N MET A 26 -12.08 11.86 -12.44
CA MET A 26 -12.24 12.00 -10.99
C MET A 26 -13.56 11.32 -10.62
N ASP A 27 -13.56 10.52 -9.54
CA ASP A 27 -14.69 10.24 -8.63
C ASP A 27 -14.42 8.89 -7.93
N LYS A 28 -13.86 8.96 -6.70
CA LYS A 28 -13.46 7.87 -5.78
C LYS A 28 -12.44 6.86 -6.35
N LYS A 29 -11.16 6.98 -5.97
CA LYS A 29 -10.19 5.87 -6.20
C LYS A 29 -10.52 4.73 -5.25
N TYR A 30 -11.40 3.85 -5.69
CA TYR A 30 -11.77 2.63 -5.00
C TYR A 30 -10.51 1.79 -4.70
N ARG A 31 -10.31 1.42 -3.43
CA ARG A 31 -9.35 0.39 -3.03
C ARG A 31 -9.99 -0.98 -3.32
N ASN A 32 -9.17 -1.94 -3.75
CA ASN A 32 -9.59 -3.31 -3.99
C ASN A 32 -8.74 -4.26 -3.15
N ASN A 33 -9.39 -5.29 -2.62
CA ASN A 33 -8.82 -6.35 -1.83
C ASN A 33 -7.76 -7.11 -2.66
N LEU A 34 -6.60 -7.35 -2.06
CA LEU A 34 -5.48 -7.94 -2.79
C LEU A 34 -5.58 -9.45 -3.03
N LEU A 35 -6.46 -10.13 -2.31
CA LEU A 35 -6.70 -11.58 -2.44
C LEU A 35 -7.75 -11.86 -3.51
N ASN A 36 -8.86 -11.10 -3.48
CA ASN A 36 -10.05 -11.43 -4.28
C ASN A 36 -10.49 -10.30 -5.23
N GLY A 37 -9.83 -9.14 -5.21
CA GLY A 37 -10.13 -8.00 -6.09
C GLY A 37 -11.44 -7.27 -5.79
N GLN A 38 -12.15 -7.63 -4.71
CA GLN A 38 -13.39 -6.96 -4.31
C GLN A 38 -13.13 -5.54 -3.80
N HIS A 39 -14.13 -4.68 -3.94
CA HIS A 39 -14.03 -3.32 -3.43
C HIS A 39 -13.88 -3.30 -1.90
N LEU A 40 -12.98 -2.43 -1.40
CA LEU A 40 -12.73 -2.18 0.01
C LEU A 40 -13.35 -0.86 0.45
N GLU A 41 -14.04 -0.90 1.59
CA GLU A 41 -14.46 0.28 2.33
C GLU A 41 -13.26 0.98 3.01
N ASN A 42 -13.45 2.23 3.45
CA ASN A 42 -12.38 3.02 4.08
C ASN A 42 -11.94 2.46 5.43
N ASP A 43 -12.81 1.74 6.13
CA ASP A 43 -12.54 1.05 7.39
C ASP A 43 -12.01 -0.37 7.17
N GLN A 44 -11.50 -0.69 5.99
CA GLN A 44 -10.87 -1.98 5.71
C GLN A 44 -9.40 -1.85 5.33
N ASP A 45 -8.61 -2.84 5.77
CA ASP A 45 -7.21 -2.99 5.38
C ASP A 45 -7.08 -3.55 3.95
N ASP A 46 -5.86 -3.71 3.45
CA ASP A 46 -5.64 -4.15 2.05
C ASP A 46 -6.03 -5.62 1.80
N LEU A 47 -6.33 -6.39 2.84
CA LEU A 47 -6.85 -7.77 2.78
C LEU A 47 -8.35 -7.87 3.10
N GLY A 48 -9.02 -6.74 3.41
CA GLY A 48 -10.46 -6.70 3.68
C GLY A 48 -10.84 -6.85 5.15
N ASN A 49 -9.87 -6.86 6.06
CA ASN A 49 -10.15 -6.92 7.49
C ASN A 49 -10.64 -5.56 7.98
N VAL A 50 -11.69 -5.57 8.81
CA VAL A 50 -12.27 -4.35 9.39
C VAL A 50 -11.30 -3.76 10.41
N ILE A 51 -11.05 -2.46 10.28
CA ILE A 51 -10.15 -1.67 11.10
C ILE A 51 -10.97 -0.91 12.15
N THR A 52 -10.66 -1.14 13.41
CA THR A 52 -11.10 -0.29 14.51
C THR A 52 -10.07 0.79 14.80
N LYS A 53 -10.49 1.87 15.45
CA LYS A 53 -9.59 2.96 15.87
C LYS A 53 -8.43 2.50 16.78
N TYR A 54 -8.60 1.37 17.46
CA TYR A 54 -7.61 0.82 18.38
C TYR A 54 -6.64 -0.14 17.71
N ASP A 55 -6.91 -0.60 16.50
CA ASP A 55 -6.09 -1.63 15.88
C ASP A 55 -4.70 -1.10 15.56
N HIS A 56 -3.73 -2.01 15.58
CA HIS A 56 -2.37 -1.72 15.16
C HIS A 56 -2.24 -2.01 13.67
N ILE A 57 -1.81 -1.01 12.90
CA ILE A 57 -1.59 -1.11 11.46
C ILE A 57 -0.10 -1.28 11.19
N TYR A 58 0.19 -2.22 10.31
CA TYR A 58 1.52 -2.54 9.83
C TYR A 58 1.60 -2.34 8.32
N ILE A 59 2.76 -1.89 7.84
CA ILE A 59 3.11 -1.89 6.43
C ILE A 59 4.00 -3.10 6.17
N ILE A 60 3.62 -3.93 5.21
CA ILE A 60 4.45 -5.02 4.69
C ILE A 60 4.96 -4.60 3.32
N HIS A 61 6.28 -4.49 3.16
CA HIS A 61 6.91 -4.27 1.88
C HIS A 61 7.03 -5.58 1.10
N LEU A 62 6.55 -5.58 -0.14
CA LEU A 62 6.53 -6.75 -1.01
C LEU A 62 7.60 -6.67 -2.11
N GLY A 63 8.15 -7.83 -2.46
CA GLY A 63 9.11 -8.03 -3.54
C GLY A 63 8.56 -7.60 -4.91
N LYS A 64 9.38 -6.94 -5.72
CA LYS A 64 9.02 -6.41 -7.06
C LYS A 64 8.47 -7.48 -8.04
N TYR A 65 8.70 -8.76 -7.77
CA TYR A 65 8.40 -9.86 -8.69
C TYR A 65 7.06 -10.57 -8.44
N CYS A 66 6.28 -10.17 -7.44
CA CYS A 66 5.02 -10.84 -7.10
C CYS A 66 3.79 -10.38 -7.91
N GLY A 67 3.91 -9.35 -8.76
CA GLY A 67 2.77 -8.79 -9.49
C GLY A 67 1.73 -8.10 -8.60
N LYS A 68 2.09 -7.83 -7.33
CA LYS A 68 1.28 -7.16 -6.30
C LYS A 68 1.85 -5.74 -6.05
N PRO A 69 1.14 -4.86 -5.31
CA PRO A 69 1.69 -3.55 -4.92
C PRO A 69 3.03 -3.66 -4.16
N GLU A 70 3.80 -2.57 -4.17
CA GLU A 70 5.10 -2.49 -3.49
C GLU A 70 5.00 -2.61 -1.97
N TYR A 71 3.84 -2.28 -1.40
CA TYR A 71 3.55 -2.47 0.01
C TYR A 71 2.04 -2.59 0.25
N ILE A 72 1.68 -3.15 1.41
CA ILE A 72 0.29 -3.31 1.86
C ILE A 72 0.16 -2.87 3.31
N HIS A 73 -1.00 -2.33 3.68
CA HIS A 73 -1.39 -2.02 5.06
C HIS A 73 -2.32 -3.11 5.58
N VAL A 74 -1.97 -3.68 6.73
CA VAL A 74 -2.76 -4.72 7.39
C VAL A 74 -2.86 -4.47 8.89
N ILE A 75 -3.97 -4.91 9.49
CA ILE A 75 -4.05 -5.05 10.95
C ILE A 75 -3.22 -6.26 11.42
N GLU A 76 -3.07 -6.42 12.74
CA GLU A 76 -2.34 -7.57 13.31
C GLU A 76 -2.89 -8.93 12.84
N ASP A 77 -4.21 -9.10 12.73
CA ASP A 77 -4.80 -10.34 12.21
C ASP A 77 -4.46 -10.54 10.72
N GLY A 78 -4.54 -9.46 9.93
CA GLY A 78 -4.16 -9.48 8.51
C GLY A 78 -2.66 -9.71 8.28
N LEU A 79 -1.81 -9.48 9.29
CA LEU A 79 -0.39 -9.83 9.22
C LEU A 79 -0.21 -11.33 9.05
N LEU A 80 -0.92 -12.14 9.83
CA LEU A 80 -0.85 -13.60 9.73
C LEU A 80 -1.35 -14.08 8.37
N GLU A 81 -2.47 -13.52 7.89
CA GLU A 81 -3.01 -13.83 6.56
C GLU A 81 -2.02 -13.46 5.44
N ALA A 82 -1.37 -12.30 5.53
CA ALA A 82 -0.35 -11.90 4.58
C ALA A 82 0.87 -12.84 4.60
N LEU A 83 1.30 -13.28 5.79
CA LEU A 83 2.43 -14.21 5.92
C LEU A 83 2.12 -15.60 5.34
N ASP A 84 0.86 -16.02 5.33
CA ASP A 84 0.42 -17.30 4.76
C ASP A 84 0.18 -17.21 3.25
N GLU A 85 -0.35 -16.08 2.76
CA GLU A 85 -0.64 -15.87 1.34
C GLU A 85 0.62 -15.60 0.52
N PHE A 86 1.54 -14.78 1.03
CA PHE A 86 2.73 -14.36 0.29
C PHE A 86 3.91 -15.28 0.58
N GLU A 87 4.60 -15.74 -0.47
CA GLU A 87 5.85 -16.49 -0.28
C GLU A 87 6.85 -15.66 0.52
N ARG A 88 7.56 -16.31 1.44
CA ARG A 88 8.50 -15.63 2.36
C ARG A 88 9.56 -14.80 1.65
N ASP A 89 10.02 -15.24 0.48
CA ASP A 89 11.03 -14.53 -0.32
C ASP A 89 10.49 -13.23 -0.94
N ASN A 90 9.15 -13.05 -0.97
CA ASN A 90 8.49 -11.82 -1.41
C ASN A 90 8.22 -10.85 -0.26
N LEU A 91 8.50 -11.20 1.00
CA LEU A 91 8.30 -10.32 2.15
C LEU A 91 9.64 -9.65 2.50
N ILE A 92 9.76 -8.35 2.23
CA ILE A 92 11.01 -7.61 2.40
C ILE A 92 11.17 -7.11 3.83
N ASP A 93 10.15 -6.41 4.33
CA ASP A 93 10.21 -5.71 5.61
C ASP A 93 8.80 -5.48 6.16
N ILE A 94 8.68 -5.40 7.49
CA ILE A 94 7.43 -5.14 8.21
C ILE A 94 7.66 -3.98 9.16
N GLN A 95 6.91 -2.91 8.98
CA GLN A 95 7.05 -1.68 9.76
C GLN A 95 5.74 -1.33 10.48
N TYR A 96 5.85 -0.81 11.70
CA TYR A 96 4.70 -0.27 12.40
C TYR A 96 4.30 1.09 11.83
N TYR A 97 3.07 1.21 11.35
CA TYR A 97 2.56 2.42 10.72
C TYR A 97 1.80 3.35 11.68
N GLY A 98 1.03 2.76 12.60
CA GLY A 98 0.26 3.51 13.58
C GLY A 98 -1.02 2.81 14.03
N ARG A 99 -1.89 3.57 14.70
CA ARG A 99 -3.22 3.12 15.09
C ARG A 99 -4.20 3.22 13.91
N GLY A 100 -5.25 2.39 13.94
CA GLY A 100 -6.32 2.40 12.93
C GLY A 100 -6.99 3.76 12.76
N GLU A 101 -7.13 4.55 13.84
CA GLU A 101 -7.68 5.92 13.76
C GLU A 101 -6.91 6.81 12.78
N LYS A 102 -5.58 6.79 12.86
CA LYS A 102 -4.71 7.55 11.96
C LYS A 102 -4.90 7.10 10.51
N PHE A 103 -4.95 5.79 10.29
CA PHE A 103 -5.10 5.21 8.96
C PHE A 103 -6.45 5.60 8.32
N ILE A 104 -7.54 5.45 9.06
CA ILE A 104 -8.89 5.80 8.58
C ILE A 104 -8.97 7.29 8.28
N GLN A 105 -8.48 8.18 9.17
CA GLN A 105 -8.43 9.62 8.92
C GLN A 105 -7.63 9.98 7.66
N GLU A 106 -6.46 9.35 7.47
CA GLU A 106 -5.66 9.56 6.26
C GLU A 106 -6.39 9.09 5.00
N LEU A 107 -7.15 7.98 5.05
CA LEU A 107 -7.95 7.52 3.92
C LEU A 107 -9.12 8.44 3.63
N GLU A 108 -9.92 8.79 4.64
CA GLU A 108 -11.06 9.71 4.50
C GLU A 108 -10.60 11.06 3.91
N SER A 109 -9.49 11.60 4.42
CA SER A 109 -8.93 12.87 3.89
C SER A 109 -8.48 12.82 2.43
N ARG A 110 -8.23 11.63 1.86
CA ARG A 110 -7.88 11.45 0.44
C ARG A 110 -9.11 11.42 -0.48
N PHE A 111 -10.31 11.27 0.08
CA PHE A 111 -11.55 11.06 -0.67
C PHE A 111 -12.64 12.10 -0.41
N ASP A 112 -12.46 12.97 0.58
CA ASP A 112 -13.25 14.18 0.79
C ASP A 112 -12.74 15.33 -0.11
N GLU A 113 -13.10 15.31 -1.40
CA GLU A 113 -13.12 16.49 -2.29
C GLU A 113 -14.55 16.97 -2.54
#